data_AF-A0A962W550-F1
#
_entry.id   AF-A0A962W550-F1
#
_cell.length_a   1.000
_cell.length_b   1.000
_cell.length_c   1.000
_cell.angle_alpha   90.00
_cell.angle_beta   90.00
_cell.angle_gamma   90.00
#
_symmetry.space_group_name_H-M   'P 1'
#
loop_
_entity.id
_entity.type
_entity.pdbx_description
1 polymer ?
#
loop_
_entity_poly.entity_id
_entity_poly.type
_entity_poly.pdbx_seq_one_letter_code
_entity_poly.pdbx_strand_id
1 'polypeptide(L)'
;MTQTLDGNATISVLNRILELELAGVVRYTHYALMVYGYSRIPIVGWLNAQADESLLHARQAGELITSLGGHPSLGIGPLLETHQHDIGDILRESLAHEGEALKAYYELLDCAQDRDVRLEEYARTMIAEEQTHLDEVDKMLRVPGQTRMATGGA
;
A
#
# COMPACT_ATOMS: atom_id res chain seq x y z
N MET A 1 -28.16 -15.03 9.20
CA MET A 1 -27.03 -15.94 9.52
C MET A 1 -25.85 -15.43 8.73
N THR A 2 -24.78 -15.00 9.39
CA THR A 2 -23.53 -14.61 8.74
C THR A 2 -22.98 -15.83 7.99
N GLN A 3 -22.50 -15.62 6.76
CA GLN A 3 -21.86 -16.68 6.00
C GLN A 3 -20.55 -17.07 6.71
N THR A 4 -20.10 -18.31 6.55
CA THR A 4 -18.83 -18.76 7.13
C THR A 4 -17.66 -18.25 6.30
N LEU A 5 -16.66 -17.66 6.96
CA LEU A 5 -15.41 -17.19 6.33
C LEU A 5 -14.60 -18.37 5.77
N ASP A 6 -14.08 -18.24 4.55
CA ASP A 6 -13.02 -19.13 4.05
C ASP A 6 -11.67 -18.68 4.62
N GLY A 7 -11.26 -19.32 5.73
CA GLY A 7 -10.03 -18.97 6.43
C GLY A 7 -8.77 -19.14 5.57
N ASN A 8 -8.69 -20.17 4.72
CA ASN A 8 -7.50 -20.42 3.91
C ASN A 8 -7.34 -19.38 2.80
N ALA A 9 -8.44 -19.07 2.10
CA ALA A 9 -8.44 -18.01 1.09
C ALA A 9 -8.08 -16.65 1.72
N THR A 10 -8.69 -16.34 2.86
CA THR A 10 -8.43 -15.10 3.60
C THR A 10 -6.97 -14.97 4.05
N ILE A 11 -6.40 -16.04 4.63
CA ILE A 11 -4.98 -16.08 5.03
C ILE A 11 -4.06 -15.90 3.82
N SER A 12 -4.41 -16.46 2.65
CA SER A 12 -3.63 -16.28 1.43
C SER A 12 -3.61 -14.82 0.98
N VAL A 13 -4.75 -14.13 1.02
CA VAL A 13 -4.83 -12.70 0.67
C VAL A 13 -4.06 -11.85 1.67
N LEU A 14 -4.22 -12.10 2.98
CA LEU A 14 -3.47 -11.39 4.02
C LEU A 14 -1.96 -11.58 3.90
N ASN A 15 -1.50 -12.78 3.52
CA ASN A 15 -0.07 -13.01 3.28
C ASN A 15 0.44 -12.20 2.08
N ARG A 16 -0.34 -12.09 1.01
CA ARG A 16 0.03 -11.23 -0.13
C ARG A 16 0.06 -9.76 0.28
N ILE A 17 -0.88 -9.30 1.09
CA ILE A 17 -0.87 -7.94 1.67
C ILE A 17 0.41 -7.74 2.49
N LEU A 18 0.72 -8.65 3.42
CA LEU A 18 1.94 -8.58 4.22
C LEU A 18 3.20 -8.45 3.35
N GLU A 19 3.31 -9.22 2.27
CA GLU A 19 4.45 -9.15 1.35
C GLU A 19 4.51 -7.81 0.61
N LEU A 20 3.37 -7.26 0.17
CA LEU A 20 3.29 -5.94 -0.47
C LEU A 20 3.69 -4.83 0.51
N GLU A 21 3.17 -4.83 1.73
CA GLU A 21 3.50 -3.84 2.75
C GLU A 21 4.99 -3.88 3.13
N LEU A 22 5.57 -5.07 3.28
CA LEU A 22 7.01 -5.21 3.49
C LEU A 22 7.83 -4.70 2.29
N ALA A 23 7.33 -4.88 1.07
CA ALA A 23 7.94 -4.26 -0.11
C ALA A 23 7.85 -2.72 -0.05
N GLY A 24 6.73 -2.16 0.40
CA GLY A 24 6.53 -0.74 0.66
C GLY A 24 7.58 -0.16 1.60
N VAL A 25 7.83 -0.83 2.73
CA VAL A 25 8.90 -0.45 3.68
C VAL A 25 10.25 -0.30 2.97
N VAL A 26 10.63 -1.30 2.18
CA VAL A 26 11.92 -1.30 1.47
C VAL A 26 11.96 -0.21 0.41
N ARG A 27 10.91 -0.09 -0.40
CA ARG A 27 10.84 0.86 -1.52
C ARG A 27 10.85 2.30 -1.04
N TYR A 28 10.00 2.66 -0.10
CA TYR A 28 9.93 4.02 0.43
C TYR A 28 11.22 4.42 1.17
N THR A 29 11.81 3.50 1.92
CA THR A 29 13.14 3.71 2.52
C THR A 29 14.19 3.96 1.45
N HIS A 30 14.20 3.15 0.38
CA HIS A 30 15.14 3.31 -0.72
C HIS A 30 14.96 4.65 -1.44
N TYR A 31 13.73 5.00 -1.83
CA TYR A 31 13.43 6.26 -2.51
C TYR A 31 13.85 7.47 -1.68
N ALA A 32 13.65 7.45 -0.36
CA ALA A 32 14.08 8.54 0.52
C ALA A 32 15.59 8.82 0.45
N LEU A 33 16.41 7.80 0.16
CA LEU A 33 17.86 7.93 -0.03
C LEU A 33 18.22 8.53 -1.40
N MET A 34 17.35 8.35 -2.40
CA MET A 34 17.58 8.70 -3.80
C MET A 34 17.04 10.09 -4.18
N VAL A 35 16.39 10.82 -3.26
CA VAL A 35 15.96 12.20 -3.50
C VAL A 35 17.08 13.21 -3.25
N TYR A 36 17.43 13.95 -4.30
CA TYR A 36 18.42 15.03 -4.29
C TYR A 36 17.80 16.41 -4.57
N GLY A 37 18.56 17.49 -4.39
CA GLY A 37 18.15 18.86 -4.72
C GLY A 37 17.53 19.66 -3.57
N TYR A 38 17.19 20.92 -3.83
CA TYR A 38 16.78 21.89 -2.80
C TYR A 38 15.40 21.58 -2.19
N SER A 39 14.51 20.92 -2.92
CA SER A 39 13.17 20.53 -2.45
C SER A 39 13.14 19.23 -1.65
N ARG A 40 14.28 18.59 -1.39
CA ARG A 40 14.31 17.22 -0.87
C ARG A 40 13.76 17.04 0.53
N ILE A 41 13.91 18.04 1.41
CA ILE A 41 13.59 17.90 2.84
C ILE A 41 12.14 17.42 3.06
N PRO A 42 11.09 18.09 2.54
CA PRO A 42 9.72 17.64 2.71
C PRO A 42 9.44 16.29 2.01
N ILE A 43 10.03 16.04 0.84
CA ILE A 43 9.78 14.81 0.07
C ILE A 43 10.37 13.59 0.79
N VAL A 44 11.59 13.71 1.31
CA VAL A 44 12.24 12.65 2.10
C VAL A 44 11.47 12.42 3.40
N GLY A 45 10.98 13.48 4.04
CA GLY A 45 10.11 13.36 5.21
C GLY A 45 8.84 12.57 4.91
N TRP A 46 8.19 12.86 3.79
CA TRP A 46 7.00 12.14 3.34
C TRP A 46 7.31 10.67 3.03
N LEU A 47 8.36 10.37 2.25
CA LEU A 47 8.76 9.00 1.92
C LEU A 47 9.08 8.17 3.16
N ASN A 48 9.82 8.71 4.13
CA ASN A 48 10.09 7.99 5.39
C ASN A 48 8.80 7.71 6.18
N ALA A 49 7.84 8.64 6.18
CA ALA A 49 6.56 8.42 6.83
C ALA A 49 5.76 7.29 6.16
N GLN A 50 5.78 7.20 4.82
CA GLN A 50 5.18 6.08 4.09
C GLN A 50 5.87 4.75 4.42
N ALA A 51 7.20 4.71 4.56
CA ALA A 51 7.91 3.51 4.98
C ALA A 51 7.50 3.04 6.40
N ASP A 52 7.35 3.98 7.34
CA ASP A 52 6.90 3.68 8.70
C ASP A 52 5.45 3.18 8.74
N GLU A 53 4.59 3.76 7.90
CA GLU A 53 3.18 3.38 7.74
C GLU A 53 3.04 1.97 7.13
N SER A 54 3.75 1.64 6.05
CA SER A 54 3.77 0.27 5.50
C SER A 54 4.24 -0.76 6.53
N LEU A 55 5.18 -0.41 7.41
CA LEU A 55 5.62 -1.32 8.47
C LEU A 55 4.51 -1.55 9.51
N LEU A 56 3.70 -0.54 9.80
CA LEU A 56 2.51 -0.68 10.65
C LEU A 56 1.49 -1.61 9.99
N HIS A 57 1.19 -1.42 8.71
CA HIS A 57 0.23 -2.25 7.96
C HIS A 57 0.69 -3.71 7.87
N ALA A 58 1.97 -3.95 7.59
CA ALA A 58 2.57 -5.28 7.60
C ALA A 58 2.35 -6.00 8.95
N ARG A 59 2.57 -5.29 10.07
CA ARG A 59 2.34 -5.86 11.41
C ARG A 59 0.86 -6.18 11.64
N GLN A 60 -0.05 -5.29 11.25
CA GLN A 60 -1.49 -5.54 11.38
C GLN A 60 -1.95 -6.76 10.58
N ALA A 61 -1.51 -6.88 9.32
CA ALA A 61 -1.79 -8.05 8.48
C ALA A 61 -1.23 -9.34 9.10
N GLY A 62 0.02 -9.28 9.61
CA GLY A 62 0.66 -10.38 10.33
C GLY A 62 -0.14 -10.88 11.54
N GLU A 63 -0.63 -9.97 12.38
CA GLU A 63 -1.45 -10.30 13.55
C GLU A 63 -2.81 -10.91 13.16
N LEU A 64 -3.40 -10.49 12.04
CA LEU A 64 -4.63 -11.08 11.51
C LEU A 64 -4.39 -12.49 10.99
N ILE A 65 -3.28 -12.73 10.28
CA ILE A 65 -2.89 -14.07 9.81
C ILE A 65 -2.78 -15.04 10.98
N THR A 66 -2.05 -14.68 12.03
CA THR A 66 -1.86 -15.55 13.21
C THR A 66 -3.16 -15.71 14.00
N SER A 67 -4.00 -14.67 14.10
CA SER A 67 -5.33 -14.76 14.73
C SER A 67 -6.25 -15.76 14.03
N LEU A 68 -6.11 -15.93 12.71
CA LEU A 68 -6.85 -16.93 11.92
C LEU A 68 -6.18 -18.31 11.94
N GLY A 69 -5.07 -18.48 12.67
CA GLY A 69 -4.31 -19.73 12.76
C GLY A 69 -3.35 -19.98 11.58
N GLY A 70 -3.09 -18.96 10.76
CA GLY A 70 -2.16 -19.03 9.64
C GLY A 70 -0.70 -18.78 10.04
N HIS A 71 0.20 -19.05 9.10
CA HIS A 71 1.63 -18.71 9.21
C HIS A 71 1.93 -17.48 8.36
N PRO A 72 2.44 -16.38 8.95
CA PRO A 72 2.86 -15.20 8.19
C PRO A 72 4.04 -15.53 7.27
N SER A 73 3.96 -15.07 6.03
CA SER A 73 5.02 -15.21 5.04
C SER A 73 6.27 -14.44 5.47
N LEU A 74 7.44 -14.98 5.09
CA LEU A 74 8.73 -14.28 5.14
C LEU A 74 9.10 -13.65 3.79
N GLY A 75 8.20 -13.75 2.80
CA GLY A 75 8.38 -13.15 1.48
C GLY A 75 8.37 -11.63 1.52
N ILE A 76 8.90 -11.04 0.45
CA ILE A 76 8.77 -9.63 0.15
C ILE A 76 8.18 -9.56 -1.26
N GLY A 77 7.16 -8.73 -1.44
CA GLY A 77 6.53 -8.51 -2.73
C GLY A 77 7.50 -7.90 -3.76
N PRO A 78 7.03 -7.67 -5.00
CA PRO A 78 7.88 -7.12 -6.06
C PRO A 78 8.54 -5.80 -5.66
N LEU A 79 9.87 -5.72 -5.81
CA LEU A 79 10.67 -4.52 -5.56
C LEU A 79 11.02 -3.85 -6.89
N LEU A 80 10.01 -3.34 -7.61
CA LEU A 80 10.26 -2.60 -8.84
C LEU A 80 10.96 -1.27 -8.51
N GLU A 81 12.13 -1.07 -9.10
CA GLU A 81 12.93 0.15 -9.04
C GLU A 81 13.56 0.29 -10.43
N THR A 82 13.20 1.33 -11.19
CA THR A 82 13.63 1.44 -12.61
C THR A 82 15.01 2.07 -12.80
N HIS A 83 15.72 2.36 -11.70
CA HIS A 83 16.93 3.17 -11.62
C HIS A 83 16.74 4.62 -12.09
N GLN A 84 15.49 5.07 -12.24
CA GLN A 84 15.12 6.43 -12.59
C GLN A 84 14.66 7.16 -11.33
N HIS A 85 15.50 8.07 -10.86
CA HIS A 85 15.34 8.72 -9.56
C HIS A 85 14.92 10.19 -9.66
N ASP A 86 14.32 10.59 -10.78
CA ASP A 86 13.56 11.84 -10.79
C ASP A 86 12.34 11.68 -9.86
N ILE A 87 11.96 12.75 -9.18
CA ILE A 87 10.84 12.72 -8.23
C ILE A 87 9.56 12.26 -8.93
N GLY A 88 9.33 12.67 -10.18
CA GLY A 88 8.16 12.23 -10.94
C GLY A 88 8.16 10.73 -11.23
N ASP A 89 9.32 10.13 -11.47
CA ASP A 89 9.43 8.69 -11.72
C ASP A 89 9.20 7.89 -10.44
N ILE A 90 9.84 8.30 -9.33
CA ILE A 90 9.60 7.74 -7.99
C ILE A 90 8.10 7.77 -7.65
N LEU A 91 7.44 8.91 -7.85
CA LEU A 91 6.00 9.05 -7.55
C LEU A 91 5.13 8.16 -8.43
N ARG A 92 5.46 7.95 -9.71
CA ARG A 92 4.72 7.01 -10.57
C ARG A 92 4.93 5.55 -10.14
N GLU A 93 6.14 5.21 -9.72
CA GLU A 93 6.45 3.89 -9.17
C GLU A 93 5.70 3.65 -7.84
N SER A 94 5.60 4.66 -6.97
CA SER A 94 4.76 4.64 -5.77
C SER A 94 3.28 4.50 -6.12
N LEU A 95 2.76 5.25 -7.10
CA LEU A 95 1.36 5.13 -7.53
C LEU A 95 1.01 3.72 -8.01
N ALA A 96 1.94 3.06 -8.73
CA ALA A 96 1.77 1.68 -9.14
C ALA A 96 1.75 0.71 -7.95
N HIS A 97 2.56 0.98 -6.92
CA HIS A 97 2.57 0.21 -5.67
C HIS A 97 1.22 0.24 -4.97
N GLU A 98 0.70 1.44 -4.67
CA GLU A 98 -0.53 1.60 -3.91
C GLU A 98 -1.71 1.05 -4.71
N GLY A 99 -1.65 1.15 -6.04
CA GLY A 99 -2.63 0.52 -6.91
C GLY A 99 -2.65 -1.02 -6.84
N GLU A 100 -1.54 -1.67 -6.48
CA GLU A 100 -1.49 -3.11 -6.22
C GLU A 100 -1.96 -3.46 -4.81
N ALA A 101 -1.54 -2.68 -3.79
CA ALA A 101 -1.98 -2.84 -2.40
C ALA A 101 -3.51 -2.66 -2.28
N LEU A 102 -4.05 -1.60 -2.88
CA LEU A 102 -5.49 -1.30 -2.89
C LEU A 102 -6.31 -2.45 -3.47
N LYS A 103 -5.86 -3.07 -4.57
CA LYS A 103 -6.54 -4.26 -5.14
C LYS A 103 -6.54 -5.41 -4.15
N ALA A 104 -5.43 -5.65 -3.46
CA ALA A 104 -5.35 -6.71 -2.47
C ALA A 104 -6.28 -6.48 -1.27
N TYR A 105 -6.44 -5.23 -0.83
CA TYR A 105 -7.40 -4.89 0.22
C TYR A 105 -8.86 -5.01 -0.22
N TYR A 106 -9.20 -4.70 -1.48
CA TYR A 106 -10.53 -5.01 -2.02
C TYR A 106 -10.79 -6.51 -2.06
N GLU A 107 -9.81 -7.33 -2.46
CA GLU A 107 -9.95 -8.79 -2.42
C GLU A 107 -10.13 -9.30 -0.96
N LEU A 108 -9.48 -8.66 0.02
CA LEU A 108 -9.69 -8.98 1.44
C LEU A 108 -11.11 -8.62 1.88
N LEU A 109 -11.63 -7.46 1.46
CA LEU A 109 -13.00 -7.05 1.73
C LEU A 109 -13.99 -8.08 1.17
N ASP A 110 -13.79 -8.54 -0.07
CA ASP A 110 -14.63 -9.57 -0.68
C ASP A 110 -14.62 -10.89 0.10
N CYS A 111 -13.48 -11.26 0.69
CA CYS A 111 -13.39 -12.41 1.60
C CYS A 111 -14.19 -12.19 2.89
N ALA A 112 -14.09 -11.00 3.48
CA ALA A 112 -14.62 -10.70 4.81
C ALA A 112 -16.11 -10.30 4.83
N GLN A 113 -16.60 -9.70 3.75
CA GLN A 113 -17.92 -9.06 3.71
C GLN A 113 -19.04 -10.04 4.11
N ASP A 114 -19.90 -9.60 5.04
CA ASP A 114 -21.03 -10.38 5.59
C ASP A 114 -20.61 -11.69 6.31
N ARG A 115 -19.31 -11.85 6.61
CA ARG A 115 -18.71 -13.06 7.22
C ARG A 115 -17.92 -12.74 8.49
N ASP A 116 -17.09 -11.70 8.47
CA ASP A 116 -16.29 -11.25 9.61
C ASP A 116 -16.26 -9.71 9.68
N VAL A 117 -17.02 -9.15 10.61
CA VAL A 117 -17.13 -7.69 10.78
C VAL A 117 -15.79 -7.04 11.12
N ARG A 118 -14.95 -7.69 11.92
CA ARG A 118 -13.66 -7.11 12.31
C ARG A 118 -12.73 -7.00 11.10
N LEU A 119 -12.68 -8.05 10.29
CA LEU A 119 -11.84 -8.09 9.10
C LEU A 119 -12.40 -7.19 7.99
N GLU A 120 -13.71 -7.07 7.88
CA GLU A 120 -14.39 -6.14 6.97
C GLU A 120 -14.03 -4.69 7.31
N GLU A 121 -14.15 -4.29 8.58
CA GLU A 121 -13.79 -2.93 9.01
C GLU A 121 -12.28 -2.63 8.82
N TYR A 122 -11.42 -3.62 9.05
CA TYR A 122 -10.00 -3.51 8.74
C TYR A 122 -9.78 -3.26 7.25
N ALA A 123 -10.35 -4.09 6.37
CA ALA A 123 -10.19 -3.94 4.93
C ALA A 123 -10.73 -2.59 4.42
N ARG A 124 -11.88 -2.12 4.94
CA ARG A 124 -12.45 -0.80 4.59
C ARG A 124 -11.57 0.36 5.02
N THR A 125 -11.00 0.29 6.22
CA THR A 125 -10.05 1.30 6.72
C THR A 125 -8.84 1.37 5.80
N MET A 126 -8.22 0.21 5.52
CA MET A 126 -7.05 0.14 4.64
C MET A 126 -7.33 0.66 3.23
N ILE A 127 -8.47 0.28 2.63
CA ILE A 127 -8.90 0.81 1.32
C ILE A 127 -8.97 2.35 1.33
N ALA A 128 -9.48 2.95 2.40
CA ALA A 128 -9.58 4.40 2.50
C ALA A 128 -8.21 5.09 2.66
N GLU A 129 -7.30 4.47 3.41
CA GLU A 129 -5.92 4.93 3.57
C GLU A 129 -5.16 4.87 2.24
N GLU A 130 -5.16 3.72 1.56
CA GLU A 130 -4.52 3.54 0.25
C GLU A 130 -5.08 4.49 -0.82
N GLN A 131 -6.40 4.71 -0.83
CA GLN A 131 -7.01 5.70 -1.73
C GLN A 131 -6.53 7.12 -1.43
N THR A 132 -6.30 7.44 -0.15
CA THR A 132 -5.75 8.74 0.26
C THR A 132 -4.31 8.88 -0.23
N HIS A 133 -3.48 7.83 -0.14
CA HIS A 133 -2.11 7.86 -0.67
C HIS A 133 -2.10 8.07 -2.19
N LEU A 134 -2.94 7.35 -2.93
CA LEU A 134 -3.11 7.55 -4.38
C LEU A 134 -3.50 8.99 -4.73
N ASP A 135 -4.45 9.57 -3.98
CA ASP A 135 -4.91 10.95 -4.19
C ASP A 135 -3.81 11.98 -3.93
N GLU A 136 -2.98 11.77 -2.91
CA GLU A 136 -1.84 12.64 -2.59
C GLU A 136 -0.74 12.53 -3.65
N VAL A 137 -0.37 11.32 -4.06
CA VAL A 137 0.63 11.10 -5.11
C VAL A 137 0.15 11.69 -6.45
N ASP A 138 -1.12 11.51 -6.81
CA ASP A 138 -1.68 12.13 -8.02
C ASP A 138 -1.61 13.66 -7.94
N LYS A 139 -1.92 14.29 -6.80
CA LYS A 139 -1.75 15.75 -6.62
C LYS A 139 -0.29 16.18 -6.76
N MET A 140 0.66 15.40 -6.22
CA MET A 140 2.09 15.69 -6.32
C MET A 140 2.63 15.60 -7.75
N LEU A 141 2.02 14.76 -8.60
CA LEU A 141 2.36 14.60 -10.02
C LEU A 141 1.80 15.70 -10.93
N ARG A 142 0.82 16.48 -10.46
CA ARG A 142 0.19 17.55 -11.26
C ARG A 142 1.07 18.80 -11.31
N VAL A 143 0.96 19.56 -12.40
CA VAL A 143 1.59 20.90 -12.45
C VAL A 143 0.82 21.88 -11.53
N PRO A 144 1.50 22.88 -10.92
CA PRO A 144 0.82 23.87 -10.09
C PRO A 144 -0.36 24.53 -10.81
N GLY A 145 -1.53 24.53 -10.15
CA GLY A 145 -2.78 25.07 -10.71
C GLY A 145 -3.59 24.10 -11.58
N GLN A 146 -3.07 22.90 -11.88
CA GLN A 146 -3.83 21.85 -12.56
C GLN A 146 -4.78 21.15 -11.58
N THR A 147 -6.09 21.28 -11.82
CA THR A 147 -7.14 20.69 -10.98
C THR A 147 -7.62 19.32 -11.47
N ARG A 148 -7.34 18.97 -12.73
CA ARG A 148 -7.64 17.65 -13.30
C ARG A 148 -6.61 16.62 -12.83
N MET A 149 -7.06 15.39 -12.60
CA MET A 149 -6.19 14.27 -12.22
C MET A 149 -5.08 14.05 -13.26
N ALA A 150 -3.91 13.59 -12.81
CA ALA A 150 -2.78 13.36 -13.69
C ALA A 150 -3.06 12.23 -14.70
N THR A 151 -3.94 11.30 -14.34
CA THR A 151 -4.31 10.11 -15.14
C THR A 151 -5.49 10.32 -16.11
N GLY A 152 -5.85 11.57 -16.42
CA GLY A 152 -6.91 11.91 -17.39
C GLY A 152 -6.47 12.06 -18.86
N GLY A 153 -5.28 11.58 -19.23
CA GLY A 153 -4.73 11.69 -20.59
C GLY A 153 -4.29 10.35 -21.16
N ALA A 154 -5.20 9.69 -21.87
CA ALA A 154 -4.86 8.71 -22.91
C ALA A 154 -4.79 9.43 -24.26
#